data_AF-R7XVF7-F1
#
_entry.id   AF-R7XVF7-F1
#
_cell.length_a   1.000
_cell.length_b   1.000
_cell.length_c   1.000
_cell.angle_alpha   90.00
_cell.angle_beta   90.00
_cell.angle_gamma   90.00
#
_symmetry.space_group_name_H-M   'P 1'
#
loop_
_entity.id
_entity.type
_entity.pdbx_description
1 polymer ?
#
loop_
_entity_poly.entity_id
_entity_poly.type
_entity_poly.pdbx_seq_one_letter_code
_entity_poly.pdbx_strand_id
1 'polypeptide(L)'
;MSTGTGIDWFRKPVEGDAGTLNACFHALDRHVIRGLAESVAATLDGRDWTFADLLAEVGAFSGALRAFGVGLGDTVLVAPLPPLHEVVASLAVARLGAVRAYAAASADAVASVLEEARPRVAVLPTVLDVDLGEVPLITVDDSSELPWATVMRAGRTDPAPCAEVPAPGVLAVLDGEPISIVSALEGGSRVPTGATPIDVGGLTLWVQA
;
A
#
# COMPACT_ATOMS: atom_id res chain seq x y z
N MET A 1 41.02 3.96 15.57
CA MET A 1 40.60 5.22 14.93
C MET A 1 39.21 5.00 14.37
N SER A 2 38.21 5.70 14.90
CA SER A 2 36.79 5.52 14.61
C SER A 2 36.43 6.17 13.27
N THR A 3 36.02 5.38 12.27
CA THR A 3 35.45 5.88 11.01
C THR A 3 34.29 5.01 10.51
N GLY A 4 33.58 4.32 11.42
CA GLY A 4 32.40 3.54 11.08
C GLY A 4 31.18 4.45 10.98
N THR A 5 30.86 4.92 9.77
CA THR A 5 29.58 5.57 9.50
C THR A 5 28.47 4.65 10.00
N GLY A 6 27.59 5.13 10.89
CA GLY A 6 26.54 4.32 11.55
C GLY A 6 25.44 3.79 10.60
N ILE A 7 25.74 3.70 9.30
CA ILE A 7 24.89 3.33 8.18
C ILE A 7 25.12 1.85 7.85
N ASP A 8 24.05 1.06 7.89
CA ASP A 8 24.07 -0.36 7.53
C ASP A 8 23.85 -0.52 6.03
N TRP A 9 24.95 -0.55 5.28
CA TRP A 9 24.95 -0.88 3.86
C TRP A 9 24.90 -2.40 3.68
N PHE A 10 24.04 -2.90 2.78
CA PHE A 10 24.11 -4.29 2.31
C PHE A 10 25.34 -4.47 1.43
N ARG A 11 25.63 -3.48 0.59
CA ARG A 11 26.87 -3.36 -0.18
C ARG A 11 27.41 -1.95 -0.02
N LYS A 12 28.61 -1.80 0.54
CA LYS A 12 29.22 -0.47 0.70
C LYS A 12 29.57 0.10 -0.68
N PRO A 13 29.40 1.42 -0.88
CA PRO A 13 29.89 2.07 -2.09
C PRO A 13 31.42 1.97 -2.14
N VAL A 14 31.95 1.81 -3.35
CA VAL A 14 33.39 1.93 -3.63
C VAL A 14 33.59 2.93 -4.76
N GLU A 15 34.83 3.38 -4.99
CA GLU A 15 35.10 4.33 -6.07
C GLU A 15 34.60 3.77 -7.42
N GLY A 16 33.71 4.52 -8.08
CA GLY A 16 33.10 4.12 -9.34
C GLY A 16 31.88 3.18 -9.25
N ASP A 17 31.43 2.79 -8.05
CA ASP A 17 30.28 1.87 -7.89
C ASP A 17 29.40 2.22 -6.68
N ALA A 18 28.09 2.39 -6.92
CA ALA A 18 27.13 2.78 -5.90
C ALA A 18 26.88 1.65 -4.88
N GLY A 19 26.72 2.00 -3.61
CA GLY A 19 26.34 1.01 -2.60
C GLY A 19 24.86 0.61 -2.69
N THR A 20 24.46 -0.38 -1.91
CA THR A 20 23.05 -0.76 -1.73
C THR A 20 22.68 -0.66 -0.25
N LEU A 21 21.55 -0.01 0.02
CA LEU A 21 20.97 0.14 1.36
C LEU A 21 19.45 0.26 1.22
N ASN A 22 18.73 0.15 2.35
CA ASN A 22 17.31 0.51 2.42
C ASN A 22 17.07 1.33 3.69
N ALA A 23 16.45 2.51 3.55
CA ALA A 23 16.27 3.43 4.67
C ALA A 23 15.30 2.88 5.73
N CYS A 24 14.24 2.15 5.31
CA CYS A 24 13.33 1.48 6.24
C CYS A 24 14.04 0.35 7.00
N PHE A 25 14.83 -0.48 6.30
CA PHE A 25 15.64 -1.51 6.96
C PHE A 25 16.57 -0.91 8.01
N HIS A 26 17.18 0.23 7.68
CA HIS A 26 18.04 0.97 8.59
C HIS A 26 17.28 1.55 9.78
N ALA A 27 16.08 2.08 9.57
CA ALA A 27 15.29 2.70 10.61
C ALA A 27 14.61 1.67 11.54
N LEU A 28 14.20 0.51 11.03
CA LEU A 28 13.34 -0.45 11.75
C LEU A 28 13.92 -1.87 11.77
N ASP A 29 13.96 -2.56 10.63
CA ASP A 29 14.20 -4.01 10.55
C ASP A 29 15.48 -4.43 11.28
N ARG A 30 16.58 -3.67 11.11
CA ARG A 30 17.86 -3.99 11.76
C ARG A 30 17.76 -4.03 13.28
N HIS A 31 16.90 -3.22 13.88
CA HIS A 31 16.78 -3.10 15.33
C HIS A 31 16.02 -4.31 15.87
N VAL A 32 14.94 -4.72 15.19
CA VAL A 32 14.22 -5.97 15.48
C VAL A 32 15.16 -7.17 15.35
N ILE A 33 15.91 -7.28 14.25
CA ILE A 33 16.88 -8.37 14.00
C ILE A 33 17.97 -8.41 15.10
N ARG A 34 18.37 -7.25 15.63
CA ARG A 34 19.35 -7.12 16.73
C ARG A 34 18.75 -7.38 18.12
N GLY A 35 17.50 -7.84 18.21
CA GLY A 35 16.83 -8.18 19.47
C GLY A 35 16.22 -6.98 20.21
N LEU A 36 16.06 -5.83 19.54
CA LEU A 36 15.44 -4.63 20.12
C LEU A 36 13.95 -4.50 19.75
N ALA A 37 13.29 -5.61 19.41
CA ALA A 37 11.89 -5.65 18.98
C ALA A 37 10.96 -4.87 19.92
N GLU A 38 11.06 -5.14 21.23
CA GLU A 38 10.24 -4.54 22.29
C GLU A 38 10.74 -3.17 22.77
N SER A 39 11.87 -2.68 22.24
CA SER A 39 12.38 -1.35 22.61
C SER A 39 11.54 -0.26 21.95
N VAL A 40 11.24 0.80 22.70
CA VAL A 40 10.54 1.97 22.17
C VAL A 40 11.36 2.60 21.06
N ALA A 41 10.79 2.66 19.86
CA ALA A 41 11.37 3.30 18.68
C ALA A 41 10.97 4.77 18.60
N ALA A 42 9.72 5.09 18.92
CA ALA A 42 9.19 6.46 18.94
C ALA A 42 7.99 6.59 19.89
N THR A 43 7.80 7.78 20.46
CA THR A 43 6.57 8.16 21.16
C THR A 43 5.76 9.07 20.23
N LEU A 44 4.60 8.61 19.80
CA LEU A 44 3.73 9.29 18.83
C LEU A 44 2.33 9.39 19.41
N ASP A 45 1.74 10.58 19.37
CA ASP A 45 0.38 10.85 19.88
C ASP A 45 0.19 10.40 21.35
N GLY A 46 1.24 10.58 22.17
CA GLY A 46 1.23 10.22 23.58
C GLY A 46 1.34 8.72 23.87
N ARG A 47 1.61 7.90 22.85
CA ARG A 47 1.80 6.44 22.96
C ARG A 47 3.22 6.06 22.53
N ASP A 48 3.83 5.15 23.29
CA ASP A 48 5.08 4.51 22.90
C ASP A 48 4.83 3.42 21.87
N TRP A 49 5.61 3.45 20.79
CA TRP A 49 5.61 2.47 19.71
C TRP A 49 6.96 1.76 19.68
N THR A 50 6.93 0.43 19.77
CA THR A 50 8.15 -0.37 19.71
C THR A 50 8.65 -0.52 18.27
N PHE A 51 9.89 -0.99 18.09
CA PHE A 51 10.39 -1.34 16.76
C PHE A 51 9.54 -2.41 16.08
N ALA A 52 9.03 -3.39 16.83
CA ALA A 52 8.14 -4.42 16.30
C ALA A 52 6.80 -3.83 15.86
N ASP A 53 6.20 -2.94 16.66
CA ASP A 53 4.93 -2.30 16.32
C ASP A 53 5.04 -1.50 15.01
N LEU A 54 6.05 -0.62 14.91
CA LEU A 54 6.23 0.20 13.71
C LEU A 54 6.59 -0.65 12.49
N LEU A 55 7.40 -1.70 12.66
CA LEU A 55 7.73 -2.60 11.55
C LEU A 55 6.49 -3.33 11.03
N ALA A 56 5.56 -3.73 11.92
CA ALA A 56 4.31 -4.37 11.52
C ALA A 56 3.40 -3.40 10.74
N GLU A 57 3.21 -2.17 11.23
CA GLU A 57 2.40 -1.16 10.54
C GLU A 57 3.03 -0.76 9.19
N VAL A 58 4.34 -0.49 9.15
CA VAL A 58 5.06 -0.18 7.91
C VAL A 58 5.01 -1.35 6.92
N GLY A 59 5.16 -2.59 7.41
CA GLY A 59 5.02 -3.80 6.62
C GLY A 59 3.65 -3.88 5.94
N ALA A 60 2.59 -3.70 6.73
CA ALA A 60 1.22 -3.68 6.24
C ALA A 60 1.00 -2.60 5.17
N PHE A 61 1.33 -1.34 5.45
CA PHE A 61 1.11 -0.25 4.50
C PHE A 61 1.92 -0.43 3.22
N SER A 62 3.18 -0.90 3.32
CA SER A 62 4.02 -1.18 2.15
C SER A 62 3.49 -2.34 1.30
N GLY A 63 2.87 -3.36 1.93
CA GLY A 63 2.20 -4.45 1.22
C GLY A 63 1.02 -3.94 0.41
N ALA A 64 0.21 -3.06 1.00
CA ALA A 64 -0.91 -2.44 0.30
C ALA A 64 -0.47 -1.51 -0.85
N LEU A 65 0.53 -0.66 -0.63
CA LEU A 65 1.11 0.18 -1.70
C LEU A 65 1.64 -0.67 -2.86
N ARG A 66 2.27 -1.81 -2.57
CA ARG A 66 2.70 -2.76 -3.61
C ARG A 66 1.52 -3.32 -4.39
N ALA A 67 0.39 -3.60 -3.74
CA ALA A 67 -0.83 -4.05 -4.40
C ALA A 67 -1.44 -2.97 -5.32
N PHE A 68 -1.22 -1.68 -5.02
CA PHE A 68 -1.49 -0.55 -5.93
C PHE A 68 -0.40 -0.35 -7.00
N GLY A 69 0.57 -1.27 -7.11
CA GLY A 69 1.59 -1.24 -8.14
C GLY A 69 2.73 -0.26 -7.88
N VAL A 70 2.96 0.15 -6.62
CA VAL A 70 4.11 0.97 -6.21
C VAL A 70 5.37 0.12 -6.08
N GLY A 71 6.46 0.56 -6.71
CA GLY A 71 7.78 -0.05 -6.64
C GLY A 71 8.93 0.96 -6.63
N LEU A 72 10.14 0.46 -6.96
CA LEU A 72 11.36 1.26 -6.96
C LEU A 72 11.27 2.42 -7.96
N GLY A 73 11.45 3.65 -7.47
CA GLY A 73 11.43 4.86 -8.29
C GLY A 73 10.04 5.44 -8.58
N ASP A 74 8.96 4.72 -8.26
CA ASP A 74 7.60 5.27 -8.37
C ASP A 74 7.38 6.38 -7.35
N THR A 75 6.58 7.38 -7.71
CA THR A 75 6.24 8.48 -6.82
C THR A 75 4.97 8.17 -6.02
N VAL A 76 4.97 8.48 -4.72
CA VAL A 76 3.78 8.48 -3.86
C VAL A 76 3.61 9.87 -3.26
N LEU A 77 2.46 10.50 -3.47
CA LEU A 77 2.14 11.78 -2.84
C LEU A 77 1.67 11.51 -1.41
N VAL A 78 2.30 12.15 -0.44
CA VAL A 78 1.87 12.10 0.96
C VAL A 78 1.80 13.52 1.51
N ALA A 79 0.59 14.06 1.61
CA ALA A 79 0.32 15.33 2.28
C ALA A 79 0.43 15.19 3.80
N PRO A 80 0.53 16.28 4.59
CA PRO A 80 0.64 16.20 6.04
C PRO A 80 -0.40 15.28 6.69
N LEU A 81 0.07 14.25 7.38
CA LEU A 81 -0.76 13.32 8.14
C LEU A 81 -0.52 13.47 9.66
N PRO A 82 -1.39 12.90 10.51
CA PRO A 82 -1.08 12.75 11.93
C PRO A 82 0.21 11.95 12.16
N PRO A 83 0.94 12.17 13.27
CA PRO A 83 2.31 11.69 13.49
C PRO A 83 2.53 10.19 13.20
N LEU A 84 1.68 9.30 13.70
CA LEU A 84 1.80 7.87 13.42
C LEU A 84 1.70 7.56 11.92
N HIS A 85 0.68 8.10 11.25
CA HIS A 85 0.39 7.85 9.84
C HIS A 85 1.52 8.40 8.95
N GLU A 86 2.04 9.57 9.31
CA GLU A 86 3.17 10.22 8.64
C GLU A 86 4.43 9.35 8.67
N VAL A 87 4.76 8.79 9.84
CA VAL A 87 5.91 7.88 10.02
C VAL A 87 5.70 6.59 9.23
N VAL A 88 4.53 5.97 9.35
CA VAL A 88 4.22 4.70 8.66
C VAL A 88 4.25 4.88 7.14
N ALA A 89 3.59 5.91 6.61
CA ALA A 89 3.55 6.19 5.18
C ALA A 89 4.95 6.47 4.62
N SER A 90 5.74 7.31 5.29
CA SER A 90 7.09 7.67 4.84
C SER A 90 8.03 6.47 4.83
N LEU A 91 8.01 5.65 5.88
CA LEU A 91 8.87 4.48 5.97
C LEU A 91 8.41 3.36 5.01
N ALA A 92 7.12 3.23 4.73
CA ALA A 92 6.61 2.28 3.75
C ALA A 92 7.02 2.64 2.32
N VAL A 93 6.93 3.92 1.93
CA VAL A 93 7.43 4.42 0.65
C VAL A 93 8.93 4.14 0.52
N ALA A 94 9.70 4.48 1.56
CA ALA A 94 11.14 4.20 1.60
C ALA A 94 11.46 2.69 1.57
N ARG A 95 10.62 1.84 2.17
CA ARG A 95 10.77 0.38 2.16
C ARG A 95 10.71 -0.19 0.75
N LEU A 96 9.80 0.33 -0.08
CA LEU A 96 9.64 -0.07 -1.48
C LEU A 96 10.69 0.56 -2.41
N GLY A 97 11.49 1.51 -1.92
CA GLY A 97 12.38 2.32 -2.76
C GLY A 97 11.63 3.32 -3.64
N ALA A 98 10.37 3.59 -3.33
CA ALA A 98 9.58 4.63 -3.96
C ALA A 98 10.02 6.02 -3.46
N VAL A 99 9.60 7.06 -4.16
CA VAL A 99 9.91 8.45 -3.86
C VAL A 99 8.67 9.13 -3.28
N ARG A 100 8.83 9.74 -2.11
CA ARG A 100 7.75 10.53 -1.50
C ARG A 100 7.72 11.92 -2.13
N ALA A 101 6.62 12.28 -2.78
CA ALA A 101 6.29 13.67 -3.11
C ALA A 101 5.53 14.30 -1.94
N TYR A 102 5.91 15.54 -1.59
CA TYR A 102 5.33 16.27 -0.47
C TYR A 102 4.50 17.46 -0.99
N ALA A 103 3.26 17.56 -0.53
CA ALA A 103 2.36 18.68 -0.80
C ALA A 103 1.88 19.28 0.53
N ALA A 104 1.54 20.55 0.57
CA ALA A 104 0.78 21.09 1.71
C ALA A 104 -0.64 20.48 1.72
N ALA A 105 -1.32 20.53 2.87
CA ALA A 105 -2.69 20.04 3.03
C ALA A 105 -3.73 21.04 2.48
N SER A 106 -3.58 21.46 1.22
CA SER A 106 -4.54 22.29 0.49
C SER A 106 -4.76 21.74 -0.92
N ALA A 107 -5.97 21.94 -1.46
CA ALA A 107 -6.33 21.44 -2.79
C ALA A 107 -5.37 21.94 -3.87
N ASP A 108 -5.05 23.23 -3.89
CA ASP A 108 -4.11 23.82 -4.87
C ASP A 108 -2.72 23.19 -4.80
N ALA A 109 -2.17 22.98 -3.59
CA ALA A 109 -0.84 22.39 -3.44
C ALA A 109 -0.83 20.93 -3.86
N VAL A 110 -1.88 20.18 -3.53
CA VAL A 110 -2.03 18.79 -3.97
C VAL A 110 -2.17 18.72 -5.48
N ALA A 111 -2.98 19.59 -6.10
CA ALA A 111 -3.17 19.67 -7.55
C ALA A 111 -1.84 19.92 -8.28
N SER A 112 -1.06 20.90 -7.82
CA SER A 112 0.26 21.19 -8.41
C SER A 112 1.19 19.98 -8.35
N VAL A 113 1.23 19.27 -7.21
CA VAL A 113 2.08 18.09 -7.06
C VAL A 113 1.57 16.90 -7.89
N LEU A 114 0.26 16.74 -8.07
CA LEU A 114 -0.30 15.72 -8.96
C LEU A 114 0.14 15.94 -10.41
N GLU A 115 0.08 17.18 -10.90
CA GLU A 115 0.50 17.54 -12.25
C GLU A 115 1.99 17.32 -12.49
N GLU A 116 2.82 17.75 -11.53
CA GLU A 116 4.29 17.69 -11.63
C GLU A 116 4.84 16.28 -11.41
N ALA A 117 4.38 15.61 -10.36
CA ALA A 117 5.01 14.40 -9.84
C ALA A 117 4.32 13.11 -10.30
N ARG A 118 3.08 13.21 -10.83
CA ARG A 118 2.26 12.12 -11.36
C ARG A 118 2.35 10.85 -10.50
N PRO A 119 1.96 10.95 -9.22
CA PRO A 119 2.15 9.87 -8.28
C PRO A 119 1.32 8.64 -8.65
N ARG A 120 1.84 7.47 -8.29
CA ARG A 120 1.13 6.19 -8.41
C ARG A 120 -0.05 6.10 -7.44
N VAL A 121 0.08 6.72 -6.27
CA VAL A 121 -0.93 6.75 -5.19
C VAL A 121 -0.82 8.09 -4.45
N ALA A 122 -1.95 8.63 -4.01
CA ALA A 122 -2.01 9.79 -3.12
C ALA A 122 -2.50 9.39 -1.72
N VAL A 123 -1.88 9.94 -0.68
CA VAL A 123 -2.24 9.75 0.73
C VAL A 123 -2.49 11.12 1.35
N LEU A 124 -3.73 11.37 1.74
CA LEU A 124 -4.18 12.66 2.30
C LEU A 124 -4.80 12.45 3.69
N PRO A 125 -4.86 13.48 4.55
CA PRO A 125 -5.58 13.36 5.82
C PRO A 125 -7.09 13.22 5.62
N THR A 126 -7.64 13.81 4.56
CA THR A 126 -9.07 13.82 4.19
C THR A 126 -9.23 14.05 2.68
N VAL A 127 -10.44 13.86 2.15
CA VAL A 127 -10.80 14.24 0.78
C VAL A 127 -10.72 15.75 0.61
N LEU A 128 -10.07 16.19 -0.46
CA LEU A 128 -10.01 17.58 -0.90
C LEU A 128 -10.73 17.72 -2.23
N ASP A 129 -11.23 18.92 -2.54
CA ASP A 129 -11.83 19.25 -3.84
C ASP A 129 -10.73 19.41 -4.91
N VAL A 130 -10.19 18.28 -5.36
CA VAL A 130 -9.10 18.18 -6.34
C VAL A 130 -9.38 17.05 -7.32
N ASP A 131 -9.10 17.26 -8.60
CA ASP A 131 -9.17 16.21 -9.60
C ASP A 131 -7.96 15.28 -9.49
N LEU A 132 -8.22 14.02 -9.14
CA LEU A 132 -7.21 12.98 -9.00
C LEU A 132 -7.02 12.16 -10.28
N GLY A 133 -7.91 12.30 -11.27
CA GLY A 133 -7.99 11.37 -12.39
C GLY A 133 -8.11 9.93 -11.92
N GLU A 134 -7.15 9.09 -12.34
CA GLU A 134 -7.09 7.66 -11.99
C GLU A 134 -6.19 7.37 -10.78
N VAL A 135 -5.59 8.39 -10.14
CA VAL A 135 -4.70 8.19 -9.00
C VAL A 135 -5.52 7.72 -7.79
N PRO A 136 -5.25 6.52 -7.24
CA PRO A 136 -5.94 6.04 -6.04
C PRO A 136 -5.69 6.96 -4.84
N LEU A 137 -6.75 7.27 -4.10
CA LEU A 137 -6.69 8.11 -2.91
C LEU A 137 -6.92 7.30 -1.63
N ILE A 138 -5.93 7.32 -0.76
CA ILE A 138 -6.03 6.83 0.62
C ILE A 138 -6.25 8.02 1.55
N THR A 139 -7.27 7.97 2.41
CA THR A 139 -7.49 9.00 3.44
C THR A 139 -7.41 8.44 4.86
N VAL A 140 -7.07 9.29 5.82
CA VAL A 140 -6.94 8.91 7.24
C VAL A 140 -8.29 8.96 7.98
N ASP A 141 -9.19 9.85 7.59
CA ASP A 141 -10.47 10.13 8.29
C ASP A 141 -11.70 9.36 7.75
N ASP A 142 -11.47 8.26 7.03
CA ASP A 142 -12.50 7.43 6.40
C ASP A 142 -13.39 8.16 5.36
N SER A 143 -12.96 9.32 4.86
CA SER A 143 -13.71 10.11 3.87
C SER A 143 -13.69 9.58 2.43
N SER A 144 -12.88 8.55 2.13
CA SER A 144 -12.78 7.95 0.79
C SER A 144 -13.16 6.46 0.79
N GLU A 145 -13.26 5.88 -0.40
CA GLU A 145 -13.48 4.43 -0.58
C GLU A 145 -12.30 3.57 -0.14
N LEU A 146 -11.11 4.16 0.04
CA LEU A 146 -9.93 3.49 0.58
C LEU A 146 -9.48 4.14 1.91
N PRO A 147 -10.25 3.94 3.00
CA PRO A 147 -9.82 4.38 4.31
C PRO A 147 -8.51 3.72 4.74
N TRP A 148 -7.66 4.46 5.45
CA TRP A 148 -6.39 3.97 5.98
C TRP A 148 -6.54 2.63 6.70
N ALA A 149 -7.55 2.49 7.57
CA ALA A 149 -7.80 1.26 8.31
C ALA A 149 -8.05 0.05 7.39
N THR A 150 -8.75 0.25 6.27
CA THR A 150 -9.00 -0.78 5.25
C THR A 150 -7.71 -1.16 4.52
N VAL A 151 -6.92 -0.16 4.10
CA VAL A 151 -5.61 -0.36 3.46
C VAL A 151 -4.68 -1.17 4.35
N MET A 152 -4.62 -0.83 5.64
CA MET A 152 -3.78 -1.55 6.61
C MET A 152 -4.23 -3.00 6.81
N ARG A 153 -5.54 -3.30 6.78
CA ARG A 153 -6.03 -4.68 6.84
C ARG A 153 -5.67 -5.46 5.58
N ALA A 154 -5.90 -4.86 4.41
CA ALA A 154 -5.58 -5.47 3.13
C ALA A 154 -4.10 -5.86 3.05
N GLY A 155 -3.19 -4.92 3.37
CA GLY A 155 -1.75 -5.16 3.33
C GLY A 155 -1.23 -6.24 4.30
N ARG A 156 -1.89 -6.45 5.45
CA ARG A 156 -1.55 -7.54 6.38
C ARG A 156 -1.90 -8.92 5.82
N THR A 157 -2.86 -9.00 4.90
CA THR A 157 -3.30 -10.27 4.30
C THR A 157 -2.61 -10.61 2.99
N ASP A 158 -1.70 -9.75 2.49
CA ASP A 158 -1.14 -9.83 1.14
C ASP A 158 -2.26 -9.94 0.10
N PRO A 159 -3.02 -8.84 -0.12
CA PRO A 159 -4.26 -8.91 -0.87
C PRO A 159 -3.96 -9.31 -2.32
N ALA A 160 -4.88 -10.07 -2.93
CA ALA A 160 -4.75 -10.45 -4.32
C ALA A 160 -4.46 -9.22 -5.20
N PRO A 161 -3.57 -9.33 -6.20
CA PRO A 161 -3.17 -8.17 -7.00
C PRO A 161 -4.39 -7.52 -7.64
N CYS A 162 -4.50 -6.20 -7.51
CA CYS A 162 -5.46 -5.42 -8.26
C CYS A 162 -5.04 -5.48 -9.74
N ALA A 163 -5.84 -6.17 -10.56
CA ALA A 163 -5.68 -6.15 -12.00
C ALA A 163 -6.71 -5.22 -12.61
N GLU A 164 -6.32 -4.49 -13.65
CA GLU A 164 -7.32 -3.93 -14.55
C GLU A 164 -8.12 -5.07 -15.14
N VAL A 165 -9.41 -5.09 -14.82
CA VAL A 165 -10.37 -6.05 -15.35
C VAL A 165 -11.04 -5.35 -16.55
N PRO A 166 -10.57 -5.55 -17.80
CA PRO A 166 -11.16 -4.88 -18.95
C PRO A 166 -12.63 -5.26 -19.04
N ALA A 167 -13.56 -4.32 -19.19
CA ALA A 167 -14.97 -4.67 -19.28
C ALA A 167 -15.24 -5.46 -20.59
N PRO A 168 -15.77 -6.71 -20.53
CA PRO A 168 -16.14 -7.49 -19.36
C PRO A 168 -15.06 -8.53 -19.02
N GLY A 169 -14.39 -8.39 -17.87
CA GLY A 169 -13.35 -9.34 -17.52
C GLY A 169 -14.02 -10.67 -17.23
N VAL A 170 -13.55 -11.71 -17.89
CA VAL A 170 -14.18 -13.02 -17.84
C VAL A 170 -13.73 -13.74 -16.58
N LEU A 171 -14.67 -14.00 -15.67
CA LEU A 171 -14.43 -14.84 -14.48
C LEU A 171 -14.38 -16.31 -14.88
N ALA A 172 -15.32 -16.73 -15.71
CA ALA A 172 -15.49 -18.11 -16.15
C ALA A 172 -16.17 -18.15 -17.53
N VAL A 173 -16.09 -19.29 -18.22
CA VAL A 173 -16.86 -19.55 -19.44
C VAL A 173 -17.77 -20.75 -19.17
N LEU A 174 -19.07 -20.60 -19.38
CA LEU A 174 -20.08 -21.64 -19.19
C LEU A 174 -20.81 -21.90 -20.51
N ASP A 175 -20.74 -23.13 -21.01
CA ASP A 175 -21.32 -23.54 -22.30
C ASP A 175 -20.90 -22.64 -23.49
N GLY A 176 -19.68 -22.11 -23.45
CA GLY A 176 -19.16 -21.19 -24.47
C GLY A 176 -19.53 -19.72 -24.25
N GLU A 177 -20.32 -19.40 -23.23
CA GLU A 177 -20.68 -18.02 -22.89
C GLU A 177 -19.83 -17.49 -21.71
N PRO A 178 -19.21 -16.31 -21.84
CA PRO A 178 -18.44 -15.73 -20.75
C PRO A 178 -19.34 -15.21 -19.63
N ILE A 179 -18.97 -15.54 -18.40
CA ILE A 179 -19.51 -14.94 -17.18
C ILE A 179 -18.54 -13.84 -16.77
N SER A 180 -19.00 -12.59 -16.73
CA SER A 180 -18.17 -11.48 -16.31
C SER A 180 -17.96 -11.47 -14.80
N ILE A 181 -16.82 -10.96 -14.35
CA ILE A 181 -16.52 -10.75 -12.93
C ILE A 181 -17.59 -9.89 -12.26
N VAL A 182 -18.03 -8.81 -12.93
CA VAL A 182 -19.08 -7.91 -12.40
C VAL A 182 -20.39 -8.66 -12.19
N SER A 183 -20.85 -9.42 -13.20
CA SER A 183 -22.08 -10.21 -13.11
C SER A 183 -22.02 -11.21 -11.95
N ALA A 184 -20.85 -11.79 -11.70
CA ALA A 184 -20.66 -12.73 -10.60
C ALA A 184 -20.67 -12.10 -9.21
N LEU A 185 -20.10 -10.89 -9.07
CA LEU A 185 -20.09 -10.14 -7.81
C LEU A 185 -21.44 -9.50 -7.49
N GLU A 186 -22.26 -9.19 -8.49
CA GLU A 186 -23.64 -8.72 -8.33
C GLU A 186 -24.63 -9.87 -8.04
N GLY A 187 -24.14 -11.12 -7.90
CA GLY A 187 -24.95 -12.31 -7.67
C GLY A 187 -25.68 -12.85 -8.91
N GLY A 188 -25.46 -12.25 -10.08
CA GLY A 188 -26.01 -12.67 -11.37
C GLY A 188 -25.08 -13.66 -12.08
N SER A 189 -24.96 -14.91 -11.61
CA SER A 189 -24.22 -15.93 -12.38
C SER A 189 -25.02 -17.19 -12.62
N ARG A 190 -24.96 -17.66 -13.87
CA ARG A 190 -25.69 -18.85 -14.32
C ARG A 190 -25.07 -20.10 -13.69
N VAL A 191 -25.89 -20.93 -13.06
CA VAL A 191 -25.47 -22.20 -12.48
C VAL A 191 -25.34 -23.26 -13.57
N PRO A 192 -24.16 -23.92 -13.73
CA PRO A 192 -24.00 -25.05 -14.63
C PRO A 192 -24.97 -26.19 -14.29
N THR A 193 -25.45 -26.90 -15.31
CA THR A 193 -26.34 -28.05 -15.10
C THR A 193 -25.65 -29.12 -14.23
N GLY A 194 -26.32 -29.55 -13.16
CA GLY A 194 -25.79 -30.55 -12.23
C GLY A 194 -24.79 -30.02 -11.19
N ALA A 195 -24.53 -28.72 -11.17
CA ALA A 195 -23.71 -28.08 -10.15
C ALA A 195 -24.58 -27.44 -9.05
N THR A 196 -24.03 -27.35 -7.84
CA THR A 196 -24.66 -26.66 -6.71
C THR A 196 -23.97 -25.30 -6.51
N PRO A 197 -24.70 -24.19 -6.40
CA PRO A 197 -24.11 -22.89 -6.11
C PRO A 197 -23.63 -22.82 -4.65
N ILE A 198 -22.49 -22.17 -4.45
CA ILE A 198 -21.95 -21.81 -3.14
C ILE A 198 -21.65 -20.31 -3.19
N ASP A 199 -22.26 -19.54 -2.30
CA ASP A 199 -21.92 -18.13 -2.14
C ASP A 199 -20.72 -17.97 -1.19
N VAL A 200 -19.73 -17.20 -1.63
CA VAL A 200 -18.60 -16.78 -0.81
C VAL A 200 -18.46 -15.27 -0.91
N GLY A 201 -19.06 -14.56 0.05
CA GLY A 201 -18.90 -13.11 0.16
C GLY A 201 -19.43 -12.32 -1.03
N GLY A 202 -20.56 -12.76 -1.61
CA GLY A 202 -21.16 -12.14 -2.80
C GLY A 202 -20.64 -12.69 -4.14
N LEU A 203 -19.62 -13.57 -4.12
CA LEU A 203 -19.21 -14.33 -5.29
C LEU A 203 -19.89 -15.71 -5.29
N THR A 204 -20.76 -15.96 -6.27
CA THR A 204 -21.33 -17.30 -6.46
C THR A 204 -20.38 -18.20 -7.24
N LEU A 205 -19.92 -19.27 -6.59
CA LEU A 205 -19.14 -20.36 -7.17
C LEU A 205 -20.04 -21.60 -7.37
N TRP A 206 -19.55 -22.59 -8.10
CA TRP A 206 -20.28 -23.85 -8.30
C TRP A 206 -19.40 -25.05 -8.03
N VAL A 207 -19.97 -26.05 -7.38
CA VAL A 207 -19.34 -27.34 -7.15
C VAL A 207 -20.13 -28.44 -7.83
N GLN A 208 -19.43 -29.37 -8.46
CA GLN A 208 -20.05 -30.62 -8.90
C GLN A 208 -20.14 -31.57 -7.70
N ALA A 209 -21.31 -32.18 -7.53
CA ALA A 209 -21.53 -33.23 -6.54
C ALA A 209 -20.98 -34.57 -7.04
#